data_AF-A0A177H8A9-F1
#
_entry.id   AF-A0A177H8A9-F1
#
_cell.length_a   1.000
_cell.length_b   1.000
_cell.length_c   1.000
_cell.angle_alpha   90.00
_cell.angle_beta   90.00
_cell.angle_gamma   90.00
#
_symmetry.space_group_name_H-M   'P 1'
#
loop_
_entity.id
_entity.type
_entity.pdbx_description
1 polymer ?
#
loop_
_entity_poly.entity_id
_entity_poly.type
_entity_poly.pdbx_seq_one_letter_code
_entity_poly.pdbx_strand_id
1 'polypeptide(L)'
;MINDLIAKAAIDQRLAEIITPVIEDLGFELVRVRLMTGKETTLQVMADNADGGIDVDNLAEISTAISAVLDVEDPILDMYTLEVSSPGIDRPLTRLKDFELFEGYEAKIETHDLIDGRRRFKGVLAGIEGDDVLINIEEGTIGLNFEWMSDAKLVLTDELIKEMLRQRKASGALSEDKFDDIETEGSQED
;
A
#
# COMPACT_ATOMS: atom_id res chain seq x y z
N MET A 1 -2.73 -12.62 -8.71
CA MET A 1 -4.20 -12.72 -8.79
C MET A 1 -4.78 -11.48 -8.14
N ILE A 2 -5.64 -10.74 -8.84
CA ILE A 2 -6.27 -9.53 -8.28
C ILE A 2 -7.32 -9.97 -7.26
N ASN A 3 -7.31 -9.32 -6.10
CA ASN A 3 -8.23 -9.56 -5.00
C ASN A 3 -8.84 -8.23 -4.51
N ASP A 4 -9.86 -8.31 -3.67
CA ASP A 4 -10.59 -7.14 -3.16
C ASP A 4 -9.74 -6.21 -2.29
N LEU A 5 -8.63 -6.70 -1.72
CA LEU A 5 -7.68 -5.87 -0.97
C LEU A 5 -6.88 -4.96 -1.90
N ILE A 6 -6.45 -5.48 -3.05
CA ILE A 6 -5.75 -4.72 -4.10
C ILE A 6 -6.71 -3.77 -4.81
N ALA A 7 -7.91 -4.24 -5.18
CA ALA A 7 -8.87 -3.51 -6.01
C ALA A 7 -10.32 -3.87 -5.64
N LYS A 8 -11.07 -2.91 -5.12
CA LYS A 8 -12.38 -3.18 -4.50
C LYS A 8 -13.56 -2.98 -5.46
N ALA A 9 -13.59 -1.86 -6.17
CA ALA A 9 -14.67 -1.61 -7.13
C ALA A 9 -14.41 -2.37 -8.43
N ALA A 10 -15.46 -2.69 -9.19
CA ALA A 10 -15.31 -3.35 -10.50
C ALA A 10 -14.40 -2.55 -11.46
N ILE A 11 -14.46 -1.21 -11.40
CA ILE A 11 -13.55 -0.35 -12.17
C ILE A 11 -12.11 -0.45 -11.67
N ASP A 12 -11.87 -0.52 -10.36
CA ASP A 12 -10.54 -0.71 -9.78
C ASP A 12 -9.96 -2.05 -10.23
N GLN A 13 -10.78 -3.11 -10.28
CA GLN A 13 -10.35 -4.45 -10.68
C GLN A 13 -9.91 -4.45 -12.15
N ARG A 14 -10.71 -3.84 -13.03
CA ARG A 14 -10.34 -3.65 -14.44
C ARG A 14 -9.05 -2.85 -14.60
N LEU A 15 -8.89 -1.78 -13.81
CA LEU A 15 -7.66 -0.97 -13.82
C LEU A 15 -6.46 -1.78 -13.32
N ALA A 16 -6.62 -2.57 -12.26
CA ALA A 16 -5.57 -3.44 -11.76
C ALA A 16 -5.17 -4.51 -12.79
N GLU A 17 -6.09 -5.06 -13.58
CA GLU A 17 -5.77 -6.02 -14.65
C GLU A 17 -4.85 -5.42 -15.71
N ILE A 18 -5.03 -4.13 -16.02
CA ILE A 18 -4.20 -3.39 -16.99
C ILE A 18 -2.86 -2.98 -16.36
N ILE A 19 -2.88 -2.52 -15.11
CA ILE A 19 -1.72 -1.91 -14.43
C ILE A 19 -0.74 -2.95 -13.89
N THR A 20 -1.23 -4.07 -13.36
CA THR A 20 -0.41 -5.12 -12.73
C THR A 20 0.75 -5.59 -13.64
N PRO A 21 0.51 -6.02 -14.91
CA PRO A 21 1.60 -6.51 -15.75
C PRO A 21 2.65 -5.42 -16.03
N VAL A 22 2.25 -4.15 -16.15
CA VAL A 22 3.18 -3.04 -16.37
C VAL A 22 4.09 -2.84 -15.16
N ILE A 23 3.54 -2.91 -13.95
CA ILE A 23 4.32 -2.78 -12.71
C ILE A 23 5.26 -3.99 -12.53
N GLU A 24 4.77 -5.21 -12.81
CA GLU A 24 5.55 -6.44 -12.70
C GLU A 24 6.70 -6.50 -13.73
N ASP A 25 6.49 -6.02 -14.96
CA ASP A 25 7.53 -5.93 -16.00
C ASP A 25 8.67 -4.99 -15.61
N LEU A 26 8.39 -3.98 -14.78
CA LEU A 26 9.39 -3.08 -14.20
C LEU A 26 10.08 -3.67 -12.94
N GLY A 27 9.68 -4.86 -12.49
CA GLY A 27 10.24 -5.53 -11.31
C GLY A 27 9.66 -5.07 -9.98
N PHE A 28 8.53 -4.36 -10.00
CA PHE A 28 7.81 -3.93 -8.81
C PHE A 28 6.54 -4.76 -8.61
N GLU A 29 5.83 -4.48 -7.53
CA GLU A 29 4.56 -5.15 -7.26
C GLU A 29 3.47 -4.14 -6.97
N LEU A 30 2.29 -4.42 -7.52
CA LEU A 30 1.10 -3.64 -7.23
C LEU A 30 0.61 -3.93 -5.81
N VAL A 31 0.45 -2.88 -5.02
CA VAL A 31 -0.09 -2.95 -3.67
C VAL A 31 -1.57 -2.59 -3.66
N ARG A 32 -1.97 -1.50 -4.34
CA ARG A 32 -3.37 -1.04 -4.32
C ARG A 32 -3.70 -0.19 -5.54
N VAL A 33 -4.92 -0.33 -6.04
CA VAL A 33 -5.53 0.58 -7.03
C VAL A 33 -6.87 1.07 -6.51
N ARG A 34 -7.10 2.39 -6.53
CA ARG A 34 -8.39 3.00 -6.17
C ARG A 34 -8.70 4.16 -7.10
N LEU A 35 -9.86 4.11 -7.76
CA LEU A 35 -10.45 5.27 -8.43
C LEU A 35 -11.38 5.99 -7.46
N MET A 36 -10.96 7.16 -6.98
CA MET A 36 -11.70 7.98 -6.03
C MET A 36 -12.38 9.13 -6.78
N THR A 37 -13.71 9.09 -6.84
CA THR A 37 -14.51 10.17 -7.43
C THR A 37 -14.99 11.12 -6.34
N GLY A 38 -14.67 12.41 -6.46
CA GLY A 38 -15.10 13.45 -5.54
C GLY A 38 -15.26 14.80 -6.24
N LYS A 39 -14.70 15.86 -5.65
CA LYS A 39 -14.57 17.16 -6.33
C LYS A 39 -13.67 17.05 -7.56
N GLU A 40 -12.63 16.24 -7.44
CA GLU A 40 -11.72 15.83 -8.50
C GLU A 40 -11.66 14.30 -8.48
N THR A 41 -11.45 13.69 -9.63
CA THR A 41 -11.27 12.25 -9.75
C THR A 41 -9.78 11.94 -9.66
N THR A 42 -9.40 11.02 -8.77
CA THR A 42 -8.01 10.58 -8.61
C THR A 42 -7.92 9.07 -8.80
N LEU A 43 -7.02 8.63 -9.68
CA LEU A 43 -6.58 7.25 -9.77
C LEU A 43 -5.34 7.10 -8.91
N GLN A 44 -5.48 6.50 -7.73
CA GLN A 44 -4.36 6.19 -6.86
C GLN A 44 -3.84 4.79 -7.16
N VAL A 45 -2.54 4.69 -7.40
CA VAL A 45 -1.79 3.46 -7.55
C VAL A 45 -0.68 3.42 -6.51
N MET A 46 -0.71 2.40 -5.66
CA MET A 46 0.39 2.12 -4.73
C MET A 46 1.21 0.94 -5.27
N ALA A 47 2.51 1.14 -5.37
CA ALA A 47 3.47 0.11 -5.73
C ALA A 47 4.54 -0.03 -4.64
N ASP A 48 5.16 -1.19 -4.57
CA ASP A 48 6.31 -1.41 -3.70
C ASP A 48 7.30 -2.36 -4.36
N ASN A 49 8.52 -2.34 -3.84
CA ASN A 49 9.53 -3.33 -4.16
C ASN A 49 9.26 -4.61 -3.35
N ALA A 50 9.55 -5.76 -3.95
CA ALA A 50 9.44 -7.06 -3.29
C ALA A 50 10.30 -7.16 -2.02
N ASP A 51 11.46 -6.50 -2.01
CA ASP A 51 12.40 -6.46 -0.88
C ASP A 51 12.17 -5.25 0.06
N GLY A 52 11.15 -4.44 -0.24
CA GLY A 52 10.77 -3.25 0.51
C GLY A 52 11.57 -2.00 0.13
N GLY A 53 10.86 -0.88 0.04
CA GLY A 53 11.46 0.42 -0.24
C GLY A 53 11.52 0.70 -1.73
N ILE A 54 10.86 1.78 -2.12
CA ILE A 54 10.81 2.31 -3.48
C ILE A 54 11.18 3.80 -3.41
N ASP A 55 12.07 4.25 -4.28
CA ASP A 55 12.46 5.65 -4.35
C ASP A 55 11.60 6.44 -5.34
N VAL A 56 11.83 7.76 -5.40
CA VAL A 56 11.04 8.67 -6.24
C VAL A 56 11.28 8.43 -7.73
N ASP A 57 12.48 8.02 -8.12
CA ASP A 57 12.82 7.77 -9.53
C ASP A 57 12.05 6.54 -10.04
N ASN A 58 11.98 5.48 -9.24
CA ASN A 58 11.17 4.30 -9.53
C ASN A 58 9.67 4.66 -9.64
N LEU A 59 9.14 5.51 -8.75
CA LEU A 59 7.75 5.96 -8.82
C LEU A 59 7.48 6.77 -10.10
N ALA A 60 8.44 7.58 -10.56
CA ALA A 60 8.33 8.34 -11.80
C ALA A 60 8.32 7.42 -13.04
N GLU A 61 9.14 6.36 -13.03
CA GLU A 61 9.16 5.35 -14.08
C GLU A 61 7.82 4.60 -14.16
N ILE A 62 7.32 4.12 -13.02
CA ILE A 62 6.01 3.47 -12.91
C ILE A 62 4.89 4.39 -13.40
N SER A 63 4.89 5.66 -12.96
CA SER A 63 3.89 6.65 -13.37
C SER A 63 3.87 6.85 -14.89
N THR A 64 5.04 6.96 -15.51
CA THR A 64 5.17 7.13 -16.96
C THR A 64 4.65 5.90 -17.71
N ALA A 65 5.02 4.70 -17.26
CA ALA A 65 4.61 3.45 -17.89
C ALA A 65 3.09 3.21 -17.77
N ILE A 66 2.52 3.47 -16.60
CA ILE A 66 1.08 3.37 -16.37
C ILE A 66 0.32 4.38 -17.22
N SER A 67 0.78 5.63 -17.28
CA SER A 67 0.14 6.66 -18.12
C SER A 67 0.08 6.21 -19.58
N ALA A 68 1.18 5.67 -20.11
CA ALA A 68 1.23 5.23 -21.50
C ALA A 68 0.25 4.08 -21.82
N VAL A 69 0.11 3.09 -20.92
CA VAL A 69 -0.85 2.00 -21.14
C VAL A 69 -2.29 2.48 -21.00
N LEU A 70 -2.58 3.37 -20.05
CA LEU A 70 -3.92 3.91 -19.82
C LEU A 70 -4.37 4.83 -20.98
N ASP A 71 -3.44 5.53 -21.65
CA ASP A 71 -3.75 6.29 -22.86
C ASP A 71 -4.16 5.40 -24.04
N VAL A 72 -3.70 4.15 -24.08
CA VAL A 72 -4.03 3.19 -25.15
C VAL A 72 -5.32 2.43 -24.84
N GLU A 73 -5.45 1.92 -23.62
CA GLU A 73 -6.62 1.13 -23.20
C GLU A 73 -7.85 2.00 -22.86
N ASP A 74 -7.62 3.28 -22.54
CA ASP A 74 -8.59 4.33 -22.19
C ASP A 74 -9.80 3.84 -21.34
N PRO A 75 -9.56 3.22 -20.16
CA PRO A 75 -10.62 2.63 -19.36
C PRO A 75 -11.47 3.65 -18.59
N ILE A 76 -11.01 4.91 -18.45
CA ILE A 76 -11.64 5.98 -17.66
C ILE A 76 -11.98 7.13 -18.61
N LEU A 77 -13.28 7.36 -18.83
CA LEU A 77 -13.75 8.38 -19.79
C LEU A 77 -13.69 9.83 -19.26
N ASP A 78 -13.72 10.00 -17.94
CA ASP A 78 -13.69 11.30 -17.30
C ASP A 78 -12.25 11.75 -16.99
N MET A 79 -12.03 13.05 -16.87
CA MET A 79 -10.73 13.57 -16.43
C MET A 79 -10.38 13.07 -15.03
N TYR A 80 -9.13 12.67 -14.84
CA TYR A 80 -8.60 12.23 -13.55
C TYR A 80 -7.14 12.65 -13.37
N THR A 81 -6.70 12.67 -12.12
CA THR A 81 -5.29 12.81 -11.75
C THR A 81 -4.73 11.42 -11.44
N LEU A 82 -3.62 11.04 -12.06
CA LEU A 82 -2.87 9.83 -11.71
C LEU A 82 -1.94 10.14 -10.53
N GLU A 83 -2.09 9.40 -9.43
CA GLU A 83 -1.23 9.46 -8.25
C GLU A 83 -0.52 8.12 -8.07
N VAL A 84 0.80 8.12 -8.20
CA VAL A 84 1.63 6.94 -7.95
C VAL A 84 2.45 7.15 -6.68
N SER A 85 2.35 6.21 -5.74
CA SER A 85 2.99 6.32 -4.43
C SER A 85 3.47 4.98 -3.90
N SER A 86 4.30 5.03 -2.85
CA SER A 86 4.56 3.86 -2.00
C SER A 86 3.52 3.80 -0.88
N PRO A 87 3.25 2.62 -0.29
CA PRO A 87 2.27 2.49 0.78
C PRO A 87 2.65 3.22 2.09
N GLY A 88 3.94 3.55 2.28
CA GLY A 88 4.40 4.27 3.46
C GLY A 88 4.09 3.56 4.79
N ILE A 89 3.73 4.36 5.81
CA ILE A 89 3.48 3.89 7.18
C ILE A 89 2.02 3.47 7.44
N ASP A 90 1.02 4.03 6.73
CA ASP A 90 -0.39 3.57 6.76
C ASP A 90 -0.56 2.41 5.77
N ARG A 91 0.29 1.41 5.95
CA ARG A 91 0.54 0.37 4.96
C ARG A 91 -0.64 -0.58 4.85
N PRO A 92 -1.27 -0.71 3.67
CA PRO A 92 -2.27 -1.73 3.45
C PRO A 92 -1.63 -3.11 3.31
N LEU A 93 -2.32 -4.12 3.81
CA LEU A 93 -1.93 -5.52 3.71
C LEU A 93 -2.84 -6.15 2.66
N THR A 94 -2.30 -6.45 1.48
CA THR A 94 -3.11 -6.78 0.30
C THR A 94 -2.75 -8.12 -0.32
N ARG A 95 -1.64 -8.71 0.14
CA ARG A 95 -1.08 -9.96 -0.33
C ARG A 95 -0.74 -10.80 0.90
N LEU A 96 -0.87 -12.13 0.80
CA LEU A 96 -0.55 -13.04 1.92
C LEU A 96 0.84 -12.80 2.52
N LYS A 97 1.84 -12.58 1.67
CA LYS A 97 3.22 -12.28 2.09
C LYS A 97 3.35 -10.98 2.90
N ASP A 98 2.42 -10.03 2.76
CA ASP A 98 2.43 -8.81 3.58
C ASP A 98 2.15 -9.18 5.05
N PHE A 99 1.24 -10.14 5.29
CA PHE A 99 0.91 -10.57 6.65
C PHE A 99 2.04 -11.35 7.32
N GLU A 100 2.79 -12.13 6.54
CA GLU A 100 4.00 -12.82 7.00
C GLU A 100 5.13 -11.82 7.28
N LEU A 101 5.40 -10.88 6.37
CA LEU A 101 6.46 -9.88 6.52
C LEU A 101 6.26 -8.98 7.76
N PHE A 102 5.01 -8.68 8.09
CA PHE A 102 4.66 -7.84 9.24
C PHE A 102 4.14 -8.62 10.45
N GLU A 103 4.49 -9.90 10.57
CA GLU A 103 4.26 -10.65 11.80
C GLU A 103 4.82 -9.88 13.02
N GLY A 104 4.08 -9.89 14.13
CA GLY A 104 4.42 -9.18 15.35
C GLY A 104 3.98 -7.71 15.39
N TYR A 105 3.49 -7.13 14.29
CA TYR A 105 2.90 -5.79 14.28
C TYR A 105 1.38 -5.82 14.46
N GLU A 106 0.84 -4.74 15.03
CA GLU A 106 -0.59 -4.57 15.17
C GLU A 106 -1.22 -4.23 13.81
N ALA A 107 -2.29 -4.95 13.46
CA ALA A 107 -3.05 -4.76 12.24
C ALA A 107 -4.54 -4.65 12.55
N LYS A 108 -5.26 -4.04 11.60
CA LYS A 108 -6.72 -4.03 11.57
C LYS A 108 -7.18 -4.74 10.30
N ILE A 109 -8.06 -5.73 10.45
CA ILE A 109 -8.62 -6.54 9.37
C ILE A 109 -10.14 -6.35 9.39
N GLU A 110 -10.74 -6.08 8.23
CA GLU A 110 -12.19 -6.09 8.02
C GLU A 110 -12.57 -7.21 7.05
N THR A 111 -13.58 -8.00 7.39
CA THR A 111 -14.10 -9.11 6.57
C THR A 111 -15.39 -8.72 5.87
N HIS A 112 -15.73 -9.44 4.79
CA HIS A 112 -16.97 -9.23 4.03
C HIS A 112 -18.20 -9.54 4.90
N ASP A 113 -18.18 -10.70 5.56
CA ASP A 113 -19.27 -11.22 6.37
C ASP A 113 -18.97 -11.13 7.87
N LEU A 114 -20.01 -11.33 8.69
CA LEU A 114 -19.84 -11.44 10.14
C LEU A 114 -19.22 -12.80 10.47
N ILE A 115 -18.12 -12.77 11.23
CA ILE A 115 -17.51 -13.93 11.85
C ILE A 115 -17.68 -13.76 13.36
N ASP A 116 -18.42 -14.67 13.98
CA ASP A 116 -18.77 -14.61 15.41
C ASP A 116 -19.37 -13.25 15.85
N GLY A 117 -20.22 -12.68 15.00
CA GLY A 117 -20.96 -11.45 15.30
C GLY A 117 -20.17 -10.15 15.12
N ARG A 118 -18.92 -10.21 14.62
CA ARG A 118 -18.13 -9.04 14.24
C ARG A 118 -17.51 -9.20 12.86
N ARG A 119 -17.22 -8.07 12.21
CA ARG A 119 -16.50 -8.04 10.92
C ARG A 119 -15.13 -7.37 11.01
N ARG A 120 -14.81 -6.78 12.16
CA ARG A 120 -13.60 -5.99 12.39
C ARG A 120 -12.77 -6.63 13.47
N PHE A 121 -11.52 -6.87 13.15
CA PHE A 121 -10.53 -7.50 14.00
C PHE A 121 -9.36 -6.54 14.14
N LYS A 122 -8.86 -6.36 15.36
CA LYS A 122 -7.69 -5.56 15.66
C LYS A 122 -6.83 -6.36 16.63
N GLY A 123 -5.55 -6.52 16.30
CA GLY A 123 -4.67 -7.39 17.06
C GLY A 123 -3.30 -7.50 16.41
N VAL A 124 -2.43 -8.30 17.02
CA VAL A 124 -1.06 -8.51 16.55
C VAL A 124 -1.04 -9.65 15.53
N LEU A 125 -0.44 -9.42 14.36
CA LEU A 125 -0.26 -10.47 13.36
C LEU A 125 0.60 -11.60 13.93
N ALA A 126 0.16 -12.84 13.72
CA ALA A 126 0.78 -14.05 14.25
C ALA A 126 1.19 -15.03 13.14
N GLY A 127 1.46 -14.49 11.94
CA GLY A 127 1.87 -15.24 10.75
C GLY A 127 0.68 -15.71 9.91
N ILE A 128 0.96 -16.67 9.03
CA ILE A 128 -0.01 -17.29 8.12
C ILE A 128 0.05 -18.82 8.24
N GLU A 129 -1.09 -19.49 8.10
CA GLU A 129 -1.19 -20.96 8.02
C GLU A 129 -2.04 -21.33 6.80
N GLY A 130 -1.37 -21.76 5.72
CA GLY A 130 -2.04 -21.96 4.43
C GLY A 130 -2.59 -20.63 3.90
N ASP A 131 -3.91 -20.56 3.71
CA ASP A 131 -4.62 -19.36 3.26
C ASP A 131 -5.20 -18.53 4.42
N ASP A 132 -4.97 -18.95 5.67
CA ASP A 132 -5.48 -18.25 6.85
C ASP A 132 -4.40 -17.31 7.41
N VAL A 133 -4.80 -16.07 7.67
CA VAL A 133 -4.01 -15.08 8.41
C VAL A 133 -4.31 -15.23 9.89
N LEU A 134 -3.26 -15.40 10.69
CA LEU A 134 -3.39 -15.52 12.14
C LEU A 134 -3.27 -14.14 12.80
N ILE A 135 -4.21 -13.85 13.71
CA ILE A 135 -4.21 -12.59 14.47
C ILE A 135 -4.48 -12.86 15.96
N ASN A 136 -3.62 -12.33 16.81
CA ASN A 136 -3.74 -12.35 18.26
C ASN A 136 -4.65 -11.20 18.71
N ILE A 137 -5.81 -11.56 19.23
CA ILE A 137 -6.81 -10.64 19.78
C ILE A 137 -7.04 -10.96 21.27
N GLU A 138 -7.84 -10.15 21.96
CA GLU A 138 -8.07 -10.32 23.40
C GLU A 138 -8.59 -11.72 23.76
N GLU A 139 -9.38 -12.34 22.88
CA GLU A 139 -9.97 -13.66 23.13
C GLU A 139 -9.03 -14.84 22.77
N GLY A 140 -7.87 -14.58 22.15
CA GLY A 140 -6.91 -15.59 21.73
C GLY A 140 -6.39 -15.38 20.29
N THR A 141 -5.73 -16.39 19.73
CA THR A 141 -5.32 -16.39 18.32
C THR A 141 -6.48 -16.92 17.48
N ILE A 142 -6.87 -16.18 16.44
CA ILE A 142 -7.84 -16.65 15.45
C ILE A 142 -7.21 -16.70 14.07
N GLY A 143 -7.68 -17.63 13.23
CA GLY A 143 -7.38 -17.67 11.80
C GLY A 143 -8.53 -17.04 11.01
N LEU A 144 -8.19 -16.12 10.12
CA LEU A 144 -9.12 -15.51 9.18
C LEU A 144 -8.67 -15.87 7.77
N ASN A 145 -9.52 -16.55 7.01
CA ASN A 145 -9.20 -16.85 5.63
C ASN A 145 -8.99 -15.56 4.84
N PHE A 146 -7.92 -15.54 4.04
CA PHE A 146 -7.53 -14.38 3.27
C PHE A 146 -8.62 -13.92 2.29
N GLU A 147 -9.38 -14.86 1.70
CA GLU A 147 -10.48 -14.52 0.78
C GLU A 147 -11.68 -13.87 1.48
N TRP A 148 -11.78 -13.99 2.81
CA TRP A 148 -12.86 -13.33 3.56
C TRP A 148 -12.57 -11.85 3.82
N MET A 149 -11.35 -11.39 3.55
CA MET A 149 -10.89 -10.04 3.89
C MET A 149 -11.29 -9.01 2.84
N SER A 150 -11.93 -7.95 3.30
CA SER A 150 -12.38 -6.81 2.50
C SER A 150 -11.53 -5.56 2.66
N ASP A 151 -10.73 -5.49 3.74
CA ASP A 151 -9.74 -4.46 4.00
C ASP A 151 -8.76 -4.97 5.05
N ALA A 152 -7.48 -4.60 4.95
CA ALA A 152 -6.49 -4.89 5.97
C ALA A 152 -5.37 -3.86 5.90
N LYS A 153 -4.90 -3.42 7.07
CA LYS A 153 -3.78 -2.47 7.17
C LYS A 153 -3.08 -2.54 8.51
N LEU A 154 -1.83 -2.10 8.53
CA LEU A 154 -1.09 -1.90 9.77
C LEU A 154 -1.70 -0.77 10.59
N VAL A 155 -1.64 -0.92 11.91
CA VAL A 155 -1.97 0.13 12.85
C VAL A 155 -0.71 0.92 13.13
N LEU A 156 -0.82 2.25 13.00
CA LEU A 156 0.29 3.16 13.23
C LEU A 156 0.61 3.25 14.72
N THR A 157 1.49 2.36 15.19
CA THR A 157 2.01 2.31 16.56
C THR A 157 3.39 2.96 16.64
N ASP A 158 3.80 3.40 17.84
CA ASP A 158 5.13 3.97 18.06
C ASP A 158 6.26 3.02 17.68
N GLU A 159 6.09 1.72 17.95
CA GLU A 159 7.07 0.69 17.60
C GLU A 159 7.18 0.51 16.07
N LEU A 160 6.05 0.52 15.37
CA LEU A 160 6.05 0.50 13.90
C LEU A 160 6.72 1.75 13.31
N ILE A 161 6.42 2.93 13.84
CA ILE A 161 7.04 4.19 13.39
C ILE A 161 8.56 4.12 13.55
N LYS A 162 9.04 3.70 14.73
CA LYS A 162 10.47 3.60 15.01
C LYS A 162 11.15 2.63 14.06
N GLU A 163 10.54 1.47 13.79
CA GLU A 163 11.13 0.49 12.89
C GLU A 163 11.18 0.99 11.45
N MET A 164 10.09 1.55 10.95
CA MET A 164 10.03 2.10 9.58
C MET A 164 11.06 3.22 9.36
N LEU A 165 11.28 4.08 10.36
CA LEU A 165 12.32 5.10 10.32
C LEU A 165 13.73 4.50 10.34
N ARG A 166 13.97 3.43 11.10
CA ARG A 166 15.25 2.71 11.12
C ARG A 166 15.54 2.06 9.78
N GLN A 167 14.57 1.37 9.20
CA GLN A 167 14.72 0.71 7.89
C GLN A 167 14.99 1.73 6.78
N ARG A 168 14.26 2.86 6.76
CA ARG A 168 14.51 3.95 5.79
C ARG A 168 15.92 4.54 5.92
N LYS A 169 16.45 4.65 7.15
CA LYS A 169 17.83 5.09 7.38
C LYS A 169 18.85 4.05 6.91
N ALA A 170 18.57 2.76 7.14
CA ALA A 170 19.45 1.66 6.76
C ALA A 170 19.50 1.45 5.23
N SER A 171 18.41 1.70 4.51
CA SER A 171 18.33 1.56 3.05
C SER A 171 19.01 2.70 2.28
N GLY A 172 19.53 3.72 2.96
CA GLY A 172 20.20 4.85 2.30
C GLY A 172 19.25 5.81 1.57
N ALA A 173 17.92 5.66 1.75
CA ALA A 173 16.92 6.56 1.17
C ALA A 173 17.01 8.01 1.71
N LEU A 174 17.76 8.22 2.80
CA LEU A 174 18.17 9.53 3.31
C LEU A 174 19.67 9.71 3.04
N SER A 175 20.02 10.14 1.84
CA SER A 175 21.38 10.59 1.54
C SER A 175 21.48 12.06 1.94
N GLU A 176 22.03 12.36 3.12
CA GLU A 176 22.33 13.74 3.55
C GLU A 176 23.16 14.49 2.49
N ASP A 177 24.01 13.77 1.76
CA ASP A 177 24.86 14.31 0.68
C ASP A 177 24.09 14.75 -0.59
N LYS A 178 22.78 14.46 -0.69
CA LYS A 178 21.93 14.83 -1.84
C LYS A 178 21.00 16.01 -1.55
N PHE A 179 21.02 16.54 -0.32
CA PHE A 179 20.25 17.71 0.04
C PHE A 179 21.16 18.94 -0.01
N ASP A 180 20.72 20.00 -0.68
CA ASP A 180 21.39 21.29 -0.62
C ASP A 180 21.29 21.86 0.80
N ASP A 181 22.33 22.55 1.25
CA ASP A 181 22.31 23.30 2.50
C ASP A 181 21.14 24.29 2.48
N ILE A 182 20.34 24.30 3.56
CA ILE A 182 19.23 25.25 3.69
C ILE A 182 19.83 26.65 3.91
N GLU A 183 19.90 27.44 2.85
CA GLU A 183 20.22 28.86 2.96
C GLU A 183 19.00 29.62 3.50
N THR A 184 19.03 29.97 4.80
CA THR A 184 18.09 30.92 5.36
C THR A 184 18.58 32.34 5.07
N GLU A 185 18.02 33.00 4.06
CA GLU A 185 18.12 34.46 3.97
C GLU A 185 17.33 35.04 5.16
N GLY A 186 18.04 35.44 6.21
CA GLY A 186 17.44 36.19 7.30
C GLY A 186 16.91 37.50 6.74
N SER A 187 15.59 37.66 6.71
CA SER A 187 14.94 38.94 6.44
C SER A 187 15.55 39.98 7.37
N GLN A 188 16.33 40.91 6.83
CA GLN A 188 16.68 42.13 7.55
C GLN A 188 15.38 42.93 7.69
N GLU A 189 14.85 42.98 8.91
CA GLU A 189 13.82 43.94 9.28
C GLU A 189 14.42 45.35 9.19
N ASP A 190 13.97 46.15 8.21
CA ASP A 190 14.16 47.60 8.16
C ASP A 190 13.12 48.32 9.04
#